data_AF-A0A8J2HIK4-F1
#
_entry.id   AF-A0A8J2HIK4-F1
#
_cell.length_a   1.000
_cell.length_b   1.000
_cell.length_c   1.000
_cell.angle_alpha   90.00
_cell.angle_beta   90.00
_cell.angle_gamma   90.00
#
_symmetry.space_group_name_H-M   'P 1'
#
loop_
_entity.id
_entity.type
_entity.pdbx_description
1 polymer ?
#
loop_
_entity_poly.entity_id
_entity_poly.type
_entity_poly.pdbx_seq_one_letter_code
_entity_poly.pdbx_strand_id
1 'polypeptide(L)'
;MDSIVAELFPKHPPREKKHYTKNNEVTPFTTKKLQDAAKSLKTGKAPGPDGIPASVIKIIALEYPDLLLNTYNACLKSRCQSK
;
A
#
# COMPACT_ATOMS: atom_id res chain seq x y z
N MET A 1 11.01 27.98 -25.62
CA MET A 1 10.76 26.92 -24.61
C MET A 1 9.30 26.88 -24.19
N ASP A 2 8.67 28.03 -23.96
CA ASP A 2 7.29 28.10 -23.44
C ASP A 2 6.24 27.37 -24.28
N SER A 3 6.41 27.33 -25.61
CA SER A 3 5.50 26.60 -26.51
C SER A 3 5.49 25.08 -26.26
N ILE A 4 6.66 24.48 -25.97
CA ILE A 4 6.78 23.03 -25.71
C ILE A 4 6.15 22.70 -24.36
N VAL A 5 6.33 23.56 -23.36
CA VAL A 5 5.73 23.38 -22.03
C VAL A 5 4.21 23.45 -22.10
N ALA A 6 3.65 24.37 -22.89
CA ALA A 6 2.21 24.49 -23.08
C ALA A 6 1.59 23.29 -23.80
N GLU A 7 2.32 22.68 -24.76
CA GLU A 7 1.87 21.51 -25.51
C GLU A 7 1.95 20.22 -24.69
N LEU A 8 3.02 20.03 -23.91
CA LEU A 8 3.22 18.84 -23.08
C LEU A 8 2.45 18.89 -21.75
N PHE A 9 2.20 20.09 -21.21
CA PHE A 9 1.55 20.29 -19.92
C PHE A 9 0.41 21.33 -20.04
N PRO A 10 -0.65 21.02 -20.80
CA PRO A 10 -1.79 21.91 -20.93
C PRO A 10 -2.42 22.18 -19.56
N LYS A 11 -2.82 23.43 -19.31
CA LYS A 11 -3.45 23.82 -18.04
C LYS A 11 -4.78 23.08 -17.90
N HIS A 12 -4.90 22.25 -16.87
CA HIS A 12 -6.14 21.58 -16.51
C HIS A 12 -6.92 22.44 -15.50
N PRO A 13 -8.26 22.32 -15.45
CA PRO A 13 -9.04 22.98 -14.41
C PRO A 13 -8.54 22.52 -13.02
N PRO A 14 -8.57 23.40 -12.01
CA PRO A 14 -8.21 23.03 -10.65
C PRO A 14 -9.03 21.83 -10.19
N ARG A 15 -8.34 20.76 -9.79
CA ARG A 15 -8.99 19.59 -9.21
C ARG A 15 -9.37 19.92 -7.76
N GLU A 16 -10.67 19.84 -7.45
CA GLU A 16 -11.13 19.88 -6.06
C GLU A 16 -10.49 18.73 -5.27
N LYS A 17 -9.74 19.09 -4.22
CA LYS A 17 -9.17 18.11 -3.31
C LYS A 17 -10.28 17.59 -2.41
N LYS A 18 -10.54 16.28 -2.46
CA LYS A 18 -11.45 15.65 -1.49
C LYS A 18 -10.84 15.81 -0.10
N HIS A 19 -11.54 16.51 0.79
CA HIS A 19 -11.20 16.52 2.20
C HIS A 19 -11.63 15.19 2.81
N TYR A 20 -10.66 14.37 3.20
CA TYR A 20 -10.92 13.13 3.93
C TYR A 20 -11.14 13.47 5.41
N THR A 21 -12.26 13.01 5.97
CA THR A 21 -12.44 13.04 7.42
C THR A 21 -11.42 12.12 8.06
N LYS A 22 -10.65 12.64 9.03
CA LYS A 22 -9.67 11.85 9.77
C LYS A 22 -10.43 10.93 10.73
N ASN A 23 -10.79 9.74 10.26
CA ASN A 23 -11.32 8.69 11.12
C ASN A 23 -10.15 8.01 11.85
N ASN A 24 -10.16 8.08 13.18
CA ASN A 24 -9.11 7.49 14.02
C ASN A 24 -9.38 5.99 14.31
N GLU A 25 -10.58 5.49 14.01
CA GLU A 25 -10.93 4.09 14.18
C GLU A 25 -10.45 3.28 12.98
N VAL A 26 -9.47 2.41 13.22
CA VAL A 26 -8.91 1.56 12.16
C VAL A 26 -8.99 0.10 12.59
N THR A 27 -9.78 -0.67 11.86
CA THR A 27 -9.95 -2.12 12.09
C THR A 27 -8.66 -2.87 11.73
N PRO A 28 -8.12 -3.71 12.63
CA PRO A 28 -6.98 -4.56 12.32
C PRO A 28 -7.24 -5.51 11.13
N PHE A 29 -6.17 -5.85 10.42
CA PHE A 29 -6.20 -6.93 9.45
C PHE A 29 -6.39 -8.29 10.14
N THR A 30 -7.06 -9.19 9.45
CA THR A 30 -7.23 -10.60 9.87
C THR A 30 -6.35 -11.51 9.02
N THR A 31 -6.00 -12.69 9.56
CA THR A 31 -5.25 -13.72 8.83
C THR A 31 -5.89 -14.07 7.49
N LYS A 32 -7.22 -14.25 7.47
CA LYS A 32 -7.97 -14.55 6.24
C LYS A 32 -7.78 -13.46 5.19
N LYS A 33 -7.94 -12.19 5.56
CA LYS A 33 -7.74 -11.06 4.62
C LYS A 33 -6.31 -10.99 4.10
N LEU A 34 -5.32 -11.24 4.96
CA LEU A 34 -3.92 -11.28 4.58
C LEU A 34 -3.65 -12.39 3.55
N GLN A 35 -4.15 -13.61 3.81
CA GLN A 35 -3.97 -14.76 2.92
C GLN A 35 -4.69 -14.56 1.57
N ASP A 36 -5.90 -14.02 1.59
CA ASP A 36 -6.66 -13.73 0.37
C ASP A 36 -5.94 -12.66 -0.49
N ALA A 37 -5.38 -11.63 0.15
CA ALA A 37 -4.53 -10.65 -0.53
C ALA A 37 -3.26 -11.30 -1.10
N ALA A 38 -2.60 -12.18 -0.35
CA ALA A 38 -1.40 -12.88 -0.80
C ALA A 38 -1.67 -13.77 -2.02
N LYS A 39 -2.84 -14.41 -2.11
CA LYS A 39 -3.24 -15.21 -3.28
C LYS A 39 -3.30 -14.37 -4.55
N SER A 40 -3.74 -13.11 -4.45
CA SER A 40 -3.82 -12.16 -5.56
C SER A 40 -2.46 -11.60 -6.03
N LEU A 41 -1.39 -11.79 -5.26
CA LEU A 41 -0.05 -11.33 -5.65
C LEU A 41 0.42 -12.06 -6.92
N LYS A 42 0.79 -11.26 -7.92
CA LYS A 42 1.45 -11.71 -9.16
C LYS A 42 2.94 -11.94 -8.88
N THR A 43 3.42 -13.14 -9.17
CA THR A 43 4.85 -13.49 -9.11
C THR A 43 5.55 -13.13 -10.42
N GLY A 44 6.89 -13.08 -10.43
CA GLY A 44 7.69 -12.79 -11.62
C GLY A 44 7.85 -11.30 -11.97
N LYS A 45 7.40 -10.40 -11.08
CA LYS A 45 7.74 -8.97 -11.16
C LYS A 45 9.09 -8.72 -10.50
N ALA A 46 9.81 -7.71 -10.99
CA ALA A 46 11.04 -7.26 -10.37
C ALA A 46 10.78 -6.86 -8.91
N PRO A 47 11.67 -7.22 -7.97
CA PRO A 47 11.55 -6.84 -6.58
C PRO A 47 11.68 -5.32 -6.42
N GLY A 48 11.24 -4.83 -5.25
CA GLY A 48 11.47 -3.44 -4.87
C GLY A 48 12.94 -3.17 -4.53
N PRO A 49 13.25 -1.95 -4.03
CA PRO A 49 14.58 -1.61 -3.55
C PRO A 49 15.09 -2.49 -2.40
N ASP A 50 14.18 -3.19 -1.72
CA ASP A 50 14.48 -4.17 -0.68
C ASP A 50 15.02 -5.50 -1.23
N GLY A 51 14.90 -5.74 -2.54
CA GLY A 51 15.35 -6.97 -3.19
C GLY A 51 14.48 -8.19 -2.89
N ILE A 52 13.35 -8.04 -2.19
CA ILE A 52 12.52 -9.17 -1.76
C ILE A 52 11.50 -9.52 -2.87
N PRO A 53 11.53 -10.74 -3.43
CA PRO A 53 10.57 -11.13 -4.46
C PRO A 53 9.15 -11.32 -3.88
N ALA A 54 8.13 -11.04 -4.69
CA ALA A 54 6.73 -11.25 -4.31
C ALA A 54 6.41 -12.71 -3.94
N SER A 55 7.15 -13.69 -4.48
CA SER A 55 7.01 -15.10 -4.11
C SER A 55 7.34 -15.36 -2.65
N VAL A 56 8.38 -14.71 -2.11
CA VAL A 56 8.78 -14.85 -0.70
C VAL A 56 7.67 -14.30 0.20
N ILE A 57 7.17 -13.10 -0.10
CA ILE A 57 6.06 -12.50 0.65
C ILE A 57 4.82 -13.40 0.61
N LYS A 58 4.52 -14.00 -0.55
CA LYS A 58 3.39 -14.93 -0.71
C LYS A 58 3.56 -16.18 0.14
N ILE A 59 4.76 -16.77 0.19
CA ILE A 59 5.05 -17.94 1.04
C ILE A 59 4.86 -17.58 2.52
N ILE A 60 5.47 -16.49 2.98
CA ILE A 60 5.36 -16.06 4.38
C ILE A 60 3.89 -15.81 4.75
N ALA A 61 3.12 -15.14 3.91
CA ALA A 61 1.72 -14.84 4.19
C ALA A 61 0.82 -16.10 4.27
N LEU A 62 1.20 -17.20 3.63
CA LEU A 62 0.44 -18.45 3.63
C LEU A 62 0.89 -19.40 4.75
N GLU A 63 2.21 -19.55 4.95
CA GLU A 63 2.80 -20.53 5.88
C GLU A 63 3.04 -19.94 7.28
N TYR A 64 3.45 -18.67 7.36
CA TYR A 64 3.78 -17.96 8.60
C TYR A 64 3.06 -16.61 8.71
N PRO A 65 1.71 -16.60 8.61
CA PRO A 65 0.94 -15.36 8.48
C PRO A 65 1.15 -14.38 9.63
N ASP A 66 1.40 -14.89 10.84
CA ASP A 66 1.53 -14.09 12.06
C ASP A 66 2.66 -13.06 11.97
N LEU A 67 3.75 -13.37 11.27
CA LEU A 67 4.88 -12.46 11.11
C LEU A 67 4.45 -11.17 10.39
N LEU A 68 3.80 -11.31 9.24
CA LEU A 68 3.33 -10.18 8.45
C LEU A 68 2.11 -9.52 9.10
N LEU A 69 1.20 -10.32 9.68
CA LEU A 69 0.00 -9.81 10.31
C LEU A 69 0.32 -8.91 11.50
N ASN A 70 1.22 -9.34 12.38
CA ASN A 70 1.66 -8.57 13.54
C ASN A 70 2.36 -7.28 13.10
N THR A 71 3.26 -7.38 12.11
CA THR A 71 3.97 -6.22 11.56
C THR A 71 3.01 -5.19 10.97
N TYR A 72 2.08 -5.62 10.10
CA TYR A 72 1.12 -4.73 9.46
C TYR A 72 0.16 -4.08 10.46
N ASN A 73 -0.34 -4.84 11.43
CA ASN A 73 -1.21 -4.30 12.47
C ASN A 73 -0.46 -3.36 13.44
N ALA A 74 0.82 -3.59 13.70
CA ALA A 74 1.66 -2.65 14.45
C ALA A 74 1.83 -1.33 13.69
N CYS A 75 2.14 -1.38 12.38
CA CYS A 75 2.20 -0.19 11.54
C CYS A 75 0.87 0.57 11.53
N LEU A 76 -0.24 -0.16 11.41
CA LEU A 76 -1.59 0.41 11.42
C LEU A 76 -1.88 1.19 12.71
N LYS A 77 -1.52 0.62 13.87
CA LYS A 77 -1.64 1.28 15.17
C LYS A 77 -0.74 2.52 15.30
N SER A 78 0.51 2.43 14.83
CA SER A 78 1.49 3.52 14.96
C SER A 78 1.07 4.79 14.22
N ARG A 79 0.39 4.66 13.07
CA ARG A 79 -0.07 5.82 12.28
C ARG A 79 -1.32 6.50 12.84
N CYS A 80 -2.05 5.88 13.74
CA CYS A 80 -3.17 6.50 14.45
C CYS A 80 -2.74 7.27 15.71
N GLN A 81 -1.47 7.18 16.13
CA GLN A 81 -0.97 7.81 17.36
C GLN A 81 -0.23 9.14 17.14
N SER A 82 -0.02 9.57 15.89
CA SER A 82 0.53 10.91 15.64
C SER A 82 -0.56 11.96 15.88
N LYS A 83 -0.58 12.47 17.12
CA LYS A 83 -1.20 13.75 17.49
C LYS A 83 -0.56 14.88 16.68
#